data_AF-A0A3N5T068-F1
#
_entry.id   AF-A0A3N5T068-F1
#
_cell.length_a   1.000
_cell.length_b   1.000
_cell.length_c   1.000
_cell.angle_alpha   90.00
_cell.angle_beta   90.00
_cell.angle_gamma   90.00
#
_symmetry.space_group_name_H-M   'P 1'
#
loop_
_entity.id
_entity.type
_entity.pdbx_description
1 polymer ?
#
loop_
_entity_poly.entity_id
_entity_poly.type
_entity_poly.pdbx_seq_one_letter_code
_entity_poly.pdbx_strand_id
1 'polypeptide(L)'
;QVGTQLGATWDDGAAIIRLAGTLGNLNGMPLILTAEIGEFAPVRLAFAWVKSSNVPLILGQTNFFMEFDVCFYRNRLEFEVTPKI
;
A
#
# COMPACT_ATOMS: atom_id res chain seq x y z
N GLN A 1 5.36 -13.13 3.18
CA GLN A 1 5.08 -11.68 3.20
C GLN A 1 3.81 -11.42 2.39
N VAL A 2 3.14 -10.29 2.60
CA VAL A 2 1.84 -9.96 1.97
C VAL A 2 1.92 -10.01 0.44
N GLY A 3 2.97 -9.48 -0.20
CA GLY A 3 3.12 -9.54 -1.66
C GLY A 3 3.07 -10.95 -2.23
N THR A 4 3.73 -11.92 -1.58
CA THR A 4 3.70 -13.34 -1.98
C THR A 4 2.31 -13.96 -1.78
N GLN A 5 1.59 -13.60 -0.71
CA GLN A 5 0.22 -14.05 -0.48
C GLN A 5 -0.75 -13.52 -1.53
N LEU A 6 -0.44 -12.37 -2.13
CA LEU A 6 -1.15 -11.76 -3.25
C LEU A 6 -0.68 -12.31 -4.62
N GLY A 7 0.14 -13.35 -4.65
CA GLY A 7 0.61 -14.00 -5.88
C GLY A 7 1.81 -13.33 -6.56
N ALA A 8 2.41 -12.30 -5.95
CA ALA A 8 3.57 -11.63 -6.51
C ALA A 8 4.87 -12.38 -6.23
N THR A 9 5.80 -12.34 -7.19
CA THR A 9 7.16 -12.89 -7.04
C THR A 9 8.15 -11.75 -6.89
N TRP A 10 9.06 -11.86 -5.92
CA TRP A 10 10.10 -10.86 -5.70
C TRP A 10 11.21 -11.00 -6.74
N ASP A 11 11.64 -9.88 -7.32
CA ASP A 11 12.81 -9.77 -8.18
C ASP A 11 13.76 -8.70 -7.62
N ASP A 12 14.95 -9.13 -7.20
CA ASP A 12 15.98 -8.23 -6.68
C ASP A 12 16.43 -7.19 -7.74
N GLY A 13 16.33 -7.50 -9.03
CA GLY A 13 16.63 -6.57 -10.13
C GLY A 13 15.58 -5.47 -10.34
N ALA A 14 14.36 -5.68 -9.85
CA ALA A 14 13.25 -4.73 -9.95
C ALA A 14 13.10 -3.85 -8.70
N ALA A 15 13.91 -4.04 -7.66
CA ALA A 15 13.89 -3.29 -6.41
C ALA A 15 14.52 -1.89 -6.54
N ILE A 16 13.98 -1.06 -7.44
CA ILE A 16 14.55 0.23 -7.85
C ILE A 16 13.99 1.44 -7.09
N ILE A 17 12.92 1.27 -6.31
CA ILE A 17 12.28 2.36 -5.58
C ILE A 17 13.08 2.63 -4.30
N ARG A 18 13.61 3.84 -4.17
CA ARG A 18 14.20 4.29 -2.90
C ARG A 18 13.12 4.87 -2.00
N LEU A 19 12.97 4.29 -0.81
CA LEU A 19 12.01 4.77 0.18
C LEU A 19 12.51 6.03 0.90
N ALA A 20 11.59 6.72 1.57
CA ALA A 20 11.87 7.92 2.35
C ALA A 20 11.56 7.71 3.84
N GLY A 21 11.91 8.71 4.66
CA GLY A 21 11.65 8.70 6.10
C GLY A 21 12.38 7.56 6.83
N THR A 22 11.69 6.92 7.77
CA THR A 22 12.25 5.85 8.62
C THR A 22 12.60 4.58 7.86
N LEU A 23 12.13 4.42 6.62
CA LEU A 23 12.38 3.26 5.77
C LEU A 23 13.44 3.53 4.69
N GLY A 24 14.12 4.67 4.73
CA GLY A 24 15.03 5.11 3.66
C GLY A 24 16.28 4.23 3.44
N ASN A 25 16.53 3.26 4.31
CA ASN A 25 17.56 2.23 4.15
C ASN A 25 17.07 0.99 3.37
N LEU A 26 15.78 0.93 3.03
CA LEU A 26 15.18 -0.16 2.27
C LEU A 26 14.94 0.28 0.83
N ASN A 27 15.13 -0.67 -0.09
CA ASN A 27 14.67 -0.56 -1.46
C ASN A 27 13.35 -1.31 -1.62
N GLY A 28 12.49 -0.78 -2.48
CA GLY A 28 11.21 -1.37 -2.83
C GLY A 28 11.15 -1.76 -4.31
N MET A 29 10.44 -2.85 -4.59
CA MET A 29 10.01 -3.22 -5.94
C MET A 29 8.61 -2.63 -6.19
N PRO A 30 8.36 -2.02 -7.35
CA PRO A 30 7.00 -1.61 -7.72
C PRO A 30 6.09 -2.84 -7.78
N LEU A 31 4.96 -2.77 -7.10
CA LEU A 31 3.93 -3.81 -7.14
C LEU A 31 2.59 -3.14 -7.42
N ILE A 32 2.01 -3.43 -8.59
CA ILE A 32 0.70 -2.89 -9.00
C ILE A 32 -0.30 -4.04 -8.97
N LEU A 33 -1.43 -3.81 -8.31
CA LEU A 33 -2.45 -4.82 -8.06
C LEU A 33 -3.83 -4.20 -8.28
N THR A 34 -4.80 -5.01 -8.68
CA THR A 34 -6.21 -4.66 -8.51
C THR A 34 -6.63 -5.12 -7.11
N ALA A 35 -7.10 -4.19 -6.29
CA ALA A 35 -7.51 -4.44 -4.91
C ALA A 35 -8.99 -4.17 -4.73
N GLU A 36 -9.64 -5.01 -3.92
CA GLU A 36 -11.01 -4.86 -3.48
C GLU A 36 -11.00 -4.43 -2.01
N ILE A 37 -11.74 -3.38 -1.69
CA ILE A 37 -11.79 -2.78 -0.36
C ILE A 37 -13.25 -2.82 0.11
N GLY A 38 -13.56 -3.73 1.02
CA GLY A 38 -14.95 -3.97 1.44
C GLY A 38 -15.81 -4.32 0.24
N GLU A 39 -16.95 -3.64 0.11
CA GLU A 39 -17.92 -3.84 -0.98
C GLU A 39 -17.75 -2.83 -2.14
N PHE A 40 -16.61 -2.14 -2.21
CA PHE A 40 -16.36 -1.14 -3.25
C PHE A 40 -15.93 -1.78 -4.57
N ALA A 41 -16.12 -1.05 -5.68
CA ALA A 41 -15.60 -1.46 -6.96
C ALA A 41 -14.07 -1.66 -6.89
N PRO A 42 -13.51 -2.70 -7.54
CA PRO A 42 -12.07 -2.92 -7.52
C PRO A 42 -11.29 -1.75 -8.12
N VAL A 43 -10.21 -1.33 -7.46
CA VAL A 43 -9.35 -0.22 -7.89
C VAL A 43 -7.92 -0.69 -8.10
N ARG A 44 -7.17 0.02 -8.94
CA ARG A 44 -5.76 -0.29 -9.17
C ARG A 44 -4.90 0.47 -8.16
N LEU A 45 -4.14 -0.26 -7.35
CA LEU A 45 -3.22 0.29 -6.37
C LEU A 45 -1.76 -0.06 -6.72
N ALA A 46 -0.88 0.92 -6.59
CA ALA A 46 0.57 0.79 -6.64
C ALA A 46 1.19 0.82 -5.23
N PHE A 47 2.10 -0.13 -4.97
CA PHE A 47 2.86 -0.25 -3.74
C PHE A 47 4.36 -0.29 -4.03
N ALA A 48 5.16 0.19 -3.08
CA ALA A 48 6.57 -0.17 -3.00
C ALA A 48 6.67 -1.40 -2.08
N TRP A 49 6.73 -2.60 -2.66
CA TRP A 49 6.91 -3.82 -1.89
C TRP A 49 8.36 -3.91 -1.44
N VAL A 50 8.62 -4.12 -0.16
CA VAL A 50 9.96 -4.30 0.40
C VAL A 50 10.21 -5.75 0.82
N LYS A 51 11.47 -6.18 0.73
CA LYS A 51 11.94 -7.48 1.24
C LYS A 51 12.16 -7.43 2.76
N SER A 52 11.16 -7.00 3.52
CA SER A 52 11.18 -6.92 4.98
C SER A 52 9.82 -7.28 5.56
N SER A 53 9.81 -8.10 6.63
CA SER A 53 8.59 -8.48 7.36
C SER A 53 8.19 -7.49 8.45
N ASN A 54 9.04 -6.51 8.77
CA ASN A 54 8.85 -5.61 9.91
C ASN A 54 8.21 -4.28 9.52
N VAL A 55 7.80 -4.14 8.27
CA VAL A 55 7.15 -2.95 7.74
C VAL A 55 5.65 -3.23 7.65
N PRO A 56 4.80 -2.41 8.30
CA PRO A 56 3.35 -2.58 8.18
C PRO A 56 2.88 -2.24 6.75
N LEU A 57 1.67 -2.66 6.39
CA LEU A 57 1.01 -2.12 5.21
C LEU A 57 0.79 -0.62 5.39
N ILE A 58 1.34 0.19 4.50
CA ILE A 58 1.19 1.64 4.52
C ILE A 58 0.23 2.03 3.40
N LEU A 59 -0.91 2.61 3.79
CA LEU A 59 -1.86 3.25 2.89
C LEU A 59 -1.62 4.76 2.95
N GLY A 60 -1.08 5.30 1.86
CA GLY A 60 -0.53 6.64 1.83
C GLY A 60 -1.33 7.63 0.99
N GLN A 61 -0.87 8.88 1.05
CA GLN A 61 -1.43 9.99 0.28
C GLN A 61 -1.38 9.72 -1.22
N THR A 62 -0.21 9.32 -1.72
CA THR A 62 -0.07 8.89 -3.11
C THR A 62 -0.75 7.53 -3.25
N ASN A 63 -1.61 7.41 -4.26
CA ASN A 63 -2.36 6.21 -4.62
C ASN A 63 -3.61 5.98 -3.75
N PHE A 64 -3.51 5.51 -2.50
CA PHE A 64 -4.71 5.12 -1.74
C PHE A 64 -5.66 6.30 -1.42
N PHE A 65 -5.14 7.42 -0.89
CA PHE A 65 -6.01 8.60 -0.61
C PHE A 65 -6.39 9.38 -1.88
N MET A 66 -5.88 8.99 -3.06
CA MET A 66 -6.37 9.54 -4.33
C MET A 66 -7.61 8.81 -4.83
N GLU A 67 -7.71 7.51 -4.53
CA GLU A 67 -8.85 6.65 -4.89
C GLU A 67 -9.99 6.72 -3.85
N PHE A 68 -9.65 6.98 -2.58
CA PHE A 68 -10.61 7.01 -1.48
C PHE A 68 -10.47 8.25 -0.61
N ASP A 69 -11.60 8.80 -0.19
CA ASP A 69 -11.67 9.72 0.95
C ASP A 69 -11.47 8.90 2.24
N VAL A 70 -10.58 9.39 3.11
CA VAL A 70 -10.25 8.71 4.37
C VAL A 70 -10.40 9.66 5.54
N CYS A 71 -11.30 9.31 6.48
CA CYS A 71 -11.57 10.10 7.68
C CYS A 71 -11.12 9.36 8.94
N PHE A 72 -10.22 9.97 9.72
CA PHE A 72 -9.68 9.38 10.94
C PHE A 72 -10.40 9.86 12.19
N TYR A 73 -10.88 8.93 13.03
CA TYR A 73 -11.52 9.21 14.31
C TYR A 73 -10.63 8.76 15.47
N ARG A 74 -9.63 9.58 15.81
CA ARG A 74 -8.55 9.21 16.75
C ARG A 74 -9.05 8.69 18.11
N ASN A 75 -10.07 9.32 18.71
CA ASN A 75 -10.58 8.90 20.02
C ASN A 75 -11.31 7.54 19.97
N ARG A 76 -11.78 7.13 18.79
CA ARG A 76 -12.51 5.88 18.57
C ARG A 76 -11.61 4.75 18.04
N LEU A 77 -10.36 5.07 17.69
CA LEU A 77 -9.40 4.15 17.07
C LEU A 77 -9.91 3.53 15.76
N GLU A 78 -10.76 4.27 15.04
CA GLU A 78 -11.32 3.86 13.77
C GLU A 78 -11.03 4.89 12.67
N PHE A 79 -11.18 4.47 11.43
CA PHE A 79 -11.20 5.34 10.28
C PHE A 79 -12.27 4.85 9.30
N GLU A 80 -12.84 5.80 8.56
CA GLU A 80 -13.77 5.52 7.48
C GLU A 80 -13.05 5.68 6.14
N VAL A 81 -13.48 4.88 5.18
CA VAL A 81 -13.00 4.91 3.79
C VAL A 81 -14.23 4.96 2.90
N THR A 82 -14.28 5.93 2.00
CA THR A 82 -15.34 6.02 0.99
C THR A 82 -14.72 6.23 -0.39
N PRO A 83 -15.25 5.60 -1.47
CA PRO A 83 -14.80 5.89 -2.82
C PRO A 83 -14.94 7.37 -3.13
N LYS A 84 -13.95 7.91 -3.85
CA LYS A 84 -14.07 9.26 -4.39
C LYS A 84 -15.24 9.31 -5.39
N ILE A 85 -16.09 10.33 -5.28
CA ILE A 85 -17.22 10.59 -6.20
C ILE A 85 -16.70 11.05 -7.56
#